data_AF-A0A4Y9IHF1-F1
#
_entry.id   AF-A0A4Y9IHF1-F1
#
_cell.length_a   1.000
_cell.length_b   1.000
_cell.length_c   1.000
_cell.angle_alpha   90.00
_cell.angle_beta   90.00
_cell.angle_gamma   90.00
#
_symmetry.space_group_name_H-M   'P 1'
#
loop_
_entity.id
_entity.type
_entity.pdbx_description
1 polymer ?
#
loop_
_entity_poly.entity_id
_entity_poly.type
_entity_poly.pdbx_seq_one_letter_code
_entity_poly.pdbx_strand_id
1 'polypeptide(L)'
;LCLAAGVPRKTVLTEKAAASLVRRVRRHGWQPALAEAFIRDHAAGVRRASYLALWKSFVDESGRTLLDPRDERLEEARALLRRECHVADGPGD
;
A
#
# COMPACT_ATOMS: atom_id res chain seq x y z
N LEU A 1 -1.85 -2.42 -1.47
CA LEU A 1 -0.58 -2.25 -0.73
C LEU A 1 -0.14 -3.48 0.08
N CYS A 2 -0.96 -4.05 0.99
CA CYS A 2 -0.55 -5.18 1.86
C CYS A 2 0.11 -6.35 1.11
N LEU A 3 -0.48 -6.77 -0.01
CA LEU A 3 0.06 -7.83 -0.87
C LEU A 3 1.42 -7.46 -1.45
N ALA A 4 1.57 -6.23 -1.94
CA ALA A 4 2.83 -5.72 -2.48
C ALA A 4 3.94 -5.54 -1.42
N ALA A 5 3.56 -5.52 -0.14
CA ALA A 5 4.48 -5.53 1.00
C ALA A 5 4.72 -6.94 1.56
N GLY A 6 4.19 -7.99 0.93
CA GLY A 6 4.34 -9.39 1.37
C GLY A 6 3.62 -9.70 2.68
N VAL A 7 2.53 -9.01 3.00
CA VAL A 7 1.76 -9.24 4.24
C VAL A 7 0.33 -9.72 3.94
N PRO A 8 -0.33 -10.39 4.90
CA PRO A 8 -1.71 -10.84 4.74
C PRO A 8 -2.63 -9.70 4.32
N ARG A 9 -3.62 -10.00 3.45
CA ARG A 9 -4.60 -9.01 3.01
C ARG A 9 -5.34 -8.43 4.20
N LYS A 10 -5.37 -7.10 4.28
CA LYS A 10 -6.20 -6.35 5.21
C LYS A 10 -6.96 -5.30 4.43
N THR A 11 -8.26 -5.23 4.65
CA THR A 11 -9.16 -4.24 4.03
C THR A 11 -9.13 -2.92 4.77
N VAL A 12 -8.79 -2.94 6.06
CA VAL A 12 -8.60 -1.77 6.93
C VAL A 12 -7.22 -1.87 7.57
N LEU A 13 -6.49 -0.75 7.55
CA LEU A 13 -5.23 -0.59 8.25
C LEU A 13 -5.46 0.21 9.52
N THR A 14 -4.77 -0.15 10.60
CA THR A 14 -4.59 0.77 11.73
C THR A 14 -3.38 1.66 11.48
N GLU A 15 -3.28 2.78 12.18
CA GLU A 15 -2.10 3.66 12.14
C GLU A 15 -0.78 2.90 12.38
N LYS A 16 -0.79 2.00 13.37
CA LYS A 16 0.36 1.12 13.67
C LYS A 16 0.66 0.17 12.51
N ALA A 17 -0.37 -0.38 11.87
CA ALA A 17 -0.20 -1.27 10.72
C ALA A 17 0.31 -0.51 9.48
N ALA A 18 -0.15 0.72 9.25
CA ALA A 18 0.32 1.59 8.18
C ALA A 18 1.82 1.88 8.34
N ALA A 19 2.25 2.33 9.53
CA ALA A 19 3.67 2.55 9.81
C ALA A 19 4.51 1.26 9.66
N SER A 20 3.98 0.12 10.11
CA SER A 20 4.66 -1.18 9.98
C SER A 20 4.79 -1.62 8.52
N LEU A 21 3.79 -1.33 7.68
CA LEU A 21 3.79 -1.61 6.25
C LEU A 21 4.87 -0.80 5.54
N VAL A 22 4.96 0.51 5.78
CA VAL A 22 6.00 1.35 5.18
C VAL A 22 7.40 0.83 5.54
N ARG A 23 7.64 0.52 6.82
CA ARG A 23 8.92 -0.07 7.26
C ARG A 23 9.23 -1.37 6.57
N ARG A 24 8.22 -2.24 6.38
CA ARG A 24 8.40 -3.52 5.68
C ARG A 24 8.72 -3.32 4.21
N VAL A 25 8.01 -2.42 3.53
CA VAL A 25 8.26 -2.04 2.13
C VAL A 25 9.70 -1.53 1.95
N ARG A 26 10.18 -0.66 2.84
CA ARG A 26 11.56 -0.14 2.78
C ARG A 26 12.62 -1.22 3.07
N ARG A 27 12.37 -2.09 4.06
CA ARG A 27 13.35 -3.11 4.48
C ARG A 27 13.43 -4.32 3.59
N HIS A 28 12.29 -4.81 3.11
CA HIS A 28 12.20 -6.07 2.35
C HIS A 28 11.95 -5.85 0.86
N GLY A 29 11.90 -4.59 0.42
CA GLY A 29 11.58 -4.21 -0.94
C GLY A 29 10.07 -4.14 -1.19
N TRP A 30 9.71 -3.28 -2.14
CA TRP A 30 8.34 -3.15 -2.62
C TRP A 30 8.13 -4.04 -3.84
N GLN A 31 7.09 -4.88 -3.81
CA GLN A 31 6.79 -5.82 -4.90
C GLN A 31 5.40 -5.54 -5.49
N PRO A 32 5.24 -4.46 -6.28
CA PRO A 32 3.94 -4.10 -6.84
C PRO A 32 3.33 -5.18 -7.74
N ALA A 33 4.17 -6.01 -8.35
CA ALA A 33 3.74 -7.14 -9.18
C ALA A 33 2.86 -8.16 -8.42
N LEU A 34 3.04 -8.34 -7.11
CA LEU A 34 2.20 -9.24 -6.31
C LEU A 34 0.73 -8.77 -6.25
N ALA A 35 0.52 -7.46 -6.16
CA ALA A 35 -0.82 -6.88 -6.20
C ALA A 35 -1.39 -6.90 -7.62
N GLU A 36 -0.58 -6.69 -8.65
CA GLU A 36 -1.02 -6.85 -10.05
C GLU A 36 -1.50 -8.28 -10.34
N ALA A 37 -0.73 -9.28 -9.92
CA ALA A 37 -1.10 -10.68 -10.07
C ALA A 37 -2.44 -10.98 -9.38
N PHE A 38 -2.63 -10.50 -8.16
CA PHE A 38 -3.89 -10.63 -7.44
C PHE A 38 -5.07 -9.98 -8.18
N ILE A 39 -4.89 -8.77 -8.74
CA ILE A 39 -5.93 -8.12 -9.54
C ILE A 39 -6.23 -8.94 -10.79
N ARG A 40 -5.22 -9.51 -11.46
CA ARG A 40 -5.40 -10.37 -12.62
C ARG A 40 -6.11 -11.68 -12.27
N ASP A 41 -5.86 -12.27 -11.12
CA ASP A 41 -6.51 -13.53 -10.75
C ASP A 41 -7.96 -13.34 -10.31
N HIS A 42 -8.27 -12.23 -9.61
CA HIS A 42 -9.56 -12.08 -8.94
C HIS A 42 -10.51 -11.05 -9.58
N ALA A 43 -10.03 -10.09 -10.37
CA ALA A 43 -10.92 -9.11 -10.98
C ALA A 43 -11.61 -9.67 -12.23
N ALA A 44 -12.93 -9.44 -12.31
CA ALA A 44 -13.73 -9.69 -13.51
C ALA A 44 -13.19 -8.89 -14.71
N GLY A 45 -13.20 -9.49 -15.91
CA GLY A 45 -12.51 -8.96 -17.10
C GLY A 45 -12.78 -7.48 -17.39
N VAL A 46 -14.04 -7.05 -17.27
CA VAL A 46 -14.46 -5.65 -17.53
C VAL A 46 -13.82 -4.64 -16.54
N ARG A 47 -13.58 -5.04 -15.28
CA ARG A 47 -13.00 -4.16 -14.26
C ARG A 47 -11.48 -4.34 -14.07
N ARG A 48 -10.92 -5.44 -14.57
CA ARG A 48 -9.51 -5.79 -14.41
C ARG A 48 -8.57 -4.72 -14.93
N ALA A 49 -8.82 -4.22 -16.15
CA ALA A 49 -8.01 -3.17 -16.76
C ALA A 49 -8.02 -1.89 -15.91
N SER A 50 -9.20 -1.48 -15.46
CA SER A 50 -9.36 -0.28 -14.61
C SER A 50 -8.66 -0.43 -13.26
N TYR A 51 -8.79 -1.58 -12.59
CA TYR A 51 -8.09 -1.81 -11.32
C TYR A 51 -6.56 -1.87 -11.49
N LEU A 52 -6.07 -2.45 -12.58
CA LEU A 52 -4.63 -2.43 -12.89
C LEU A 52 -4.13 -1.01 -13.16
N ALA A 53 -4.90 -0.20 -13.89
CA ALA A 53 -4.55 1.20 -14.15
C ALA A 53 -4.50 2.01 -12.85
N LEU A 54 -5.51 1.88 -11.99
CA LEU A 54 -5.54 2.52 -10.67
C LEU A 54 -4.35 2.09 -9.81
N TRP A 55 -4.04 0.78 -9.78
CA TRP A 55 -2.90 0.28 -9.03
C TRP A 55 -1.57 0.84 -9.56
N LYS A 56 -1.39 0.91 -10.89
CA LYS A 56 -0.18 1.45 -11.51
C LYS A 56 0.00 2.95 -11.21
N SER A 57 -1.08 3.73 -11.30
CA SER A 57 -1.04 5.16 -10.94
C SER A 57 -0.62 5.34 -9.48
N PHE A 58 -1.25 4.59 -8.57
CA PHE A 58 -0.85 4.59 -7.16
C PHE A 58 0.62 4.23 -6.99
N VAL A 59 1.14 3.23 -7.70
CA VAL A 59 2.55 2.83 -7.59
C VAL A 59 3.50 3.95 -8.04
N ASP A 60 3.19 4.61 -9.14
CA ASP A 60 3.97 5.73 -9.69
C ASP A 60 3.96 6.94 -8.74
N GLU A 61 2.78 7.35 -8.29
CA GLU A 61 2.59 8.53 -7.45
C GLU A 61 3.11 8.33 -6.01
N SER A 62 2.92 7.14 -5.43
CA SER A 62 3.28 6.87 -4.03
C SER A 62 4.70 6.37 -3.85
N GLY A 63 5.34 5.84 -4.90
CA GLY A 63 6.63 5.15 -4.78
C GLY A 63 7.72 6.02 -4.20
N ARG A 64 7.80 7.28 -4.65
CA ARG A 64 8.78 8.24 -4.15
C ARG A 64 8.63 8.48 -2.65
N THR A 65 7.41 8.71 -2.16
CA THR A 65 7.13 8.97 -0.75
C THR A 65 7.30 7.73 0.12
N LEU A 66 6.79 6.57 -0.33
CA LEU A 66 6.88 5.32 0.42
C LEU A 66 8.32 4.82 0.58
N LEU A 67 9.19 5.09 -0.40
CA LEU A 67 10.58 4.66 -0.41
C LEU A 67 11.58 5.75 0.00
N ASP A 68 11.14 6.98 0.30
CA ASP A 68 12.04 8.07 0.67
C ASP A 68 12.79 7.74 1.98
N PRO A 69 14.12 7.51 1.96
CA PRO A 69 14.87 7.24 3.18
C PRO A 69 14.99 8.46 4.10
N ARG A 70 14.74 9.68 3.61
CA ARG A 70 14.81 10.93 4.39
C ARG A 70 13.62 11.10 5.33
N ASP A 71 12.49 10.44 5.02
CA ASP A 71 11.32 10.41 5.90
C ASP A 71 11.54 9.36 7.01
N GLU A 72 12.47 9.63 7.92
CA GLU A 72 12.88 8.71 9.01
C GLU A 72 11.73 8.41 9.98
N ARG A 73 10.86 9.40 10.19
CA ARG A 73 9.68 9.30 11.07
C ARG A 73 8.46 8.69 10.38
N LEU A 74 8.51 8.48 9.07
CA LEU A 74 7.42 7.96 8.24
C LEU A 74 6.19 8.87 8.20
N GLU A 75 6.34 10.16 8.48
CA GLU A 75 5.19 11.09 8.60
C GLU A 75 4.53 11.27 7.23
N GLU A 76 5.33 11.54 6.19
CA GLU A 76 4.83 11.72 4.82
C GLU A 76 4.27 10.43 4.27
N ALA A 77 4.97 9.31 4.49
CA ALA A 77 4.49 8.00 4.07
C ALA A 77 3.17 7.62 4.77
N ARG A 78 3.00 7.93 6.06
CA ARG A 78 1.75 7.68 6.79
C ARG A 78 0.62 8.59 6.33
N ALA A 79 0.90 9.88 6.08
CA ALA A 79 -0.08 10.81 5.54
C ALA A 79 -0.61 10.34 4.18
N LEU A 80 0.29 9.87 3.30
CA LEU A 80 -0.09 9.26 2.03
C LEU A 80 -0.96 8.01 2.23
N LEU A 81 -0.62 7.13 3.18
CA LEU A 81 -1.44 5.95 3.45
C LEU A 81 -2.83 6.30 3.99
N ARG A 82 -2.99 7.34 4.81
CA ARG A 82 -4.31 7.78 5.29
C ARG A 82 -5.19 8.31 4.15
N ARG A 83 -4.58 8.91 3.12
CA ARG A 83 -5.29 9.44 1.95
C ARG A 83 -5.66 8.35 0.96
N GLU A 84 -4.74 7.44 0.68
CA GLU A 84 -4.88 6.45 -0.42
C GLU A 84 -5.35 5.07 0.05
N CYS A 85 -5.23 4.77 1.33
CA CYS A 85 -5.68 3.50 1.92
C CYS A 85 -6.74 3.76 2.97
N HIS A 86 -7.57 2.75 3.22
CA HIS A 86 -8.53 2.78 4.32
C HIS A 86 -7.78 2.56 5.64
N VAL A 87 -7.34 3.66 6.25
CA VAL A 87 -6.72 3.68 7.57
C VAL A 87 -7.78 4.12 8.58
N ALA A 88 -8.19 3.21 9.44
CA ALA A 88 -9.02 3.54 10.59
C ALA A 88 -8.10 3.77 11.79
N ASP A 89 -8.39 4.78 12.59
CA ASP A 89 -7.88 4.78 13.96
C ASP A 89 -8.41 3.48 14.60
N GLY A 90 -7.51 2.62 15.06
CA GLY A 90 -7.96 1.46 15.83
C GLY A 90 -8.76 1.95 17.03
N PRO A 91 -9.59 1.12 17.70
CA PRO A 91 -10.13 1.54 18.99
C PRO A 91 -8.94 2.02 19.83
N GLY A 92 -8.97 3.31 20.16
CA GLY A 92 -7.98 3.94 21.03
C GLY A 92 -7.86 3.09 22.28
N ASP A 93 -6.62 2.95 22.75
CA ASP A 93 -6.21 2.26 23.98
C ASP A 93 -7.28 2.31 25.09
#